data_AF-A0A430UML7-F1
#
_entry.id   AF-A0A430UML7-F1
#
_cell.length_a   1.000
_cell.length_b   1.000
_cell.length_c   1.000
_cell.angle_alpha   90.00
_cell.angle_beta   90.00
_cell.angle_gamma   90.00
#
_symmetry.space_group_name_H-M   'P 1'
#
loop_
_entity.id
_entity.type
_entity.pdbx_description
1 polymer ?
#
loop_
_entity_poly.entity_id
_entity_poly.type
_entity_poly.pdbx_seq_one_letter_code
_entity_poly.pdbx_strand_id
1 'polypeptide(L)'
;SIPRDREGRYYPSLLQPYARRQVDLGEVAVALYAAGVSQRKAAEVMSLLLGHRYTHETISALTDQVLKEVEAFRHRPIPEDMAWVYLDGFFLKVLREGIGVEREAVYVA
;
A
#
# COMPACT_ATOMS: atom_id res chain seq x y z
N SER A 1 25.33 17.22 2.44
CA SER A 1 24.27 18.25 2.35
C SER A 1 24.02 18.57 0.89
N ILE A 2 22.78 18.75 0.46
CA ILE A 2 22.47 19.20 -0.91
C ILE A 2 22.78 20.70 -1.00
N PRO A 3 23.61 21.17 -1.95
CA PRO A 3 23.86 22.60 -2.13
C PRO A 3 22.56 23.34 -2.44
N ARG A 4 22.31 24.45 -1.74
CA ARG A 4 21.15 25.33 -1.95
C ARG A 4 21.62 26.68 -2.44
N ASP A 5 20.87 27.28 -3.37
CA ASP A 5 21.08 28.66 -3.74
C ASP A 5 20.59 29.61 -2.63
N ARG A 6 21.11 30.84 -2.66
CA ARG A 6 20.83 31.86 -1.63
C ARG A 6 19.35 32.23 -1.53
N GLU A 7 18.59 32.02 -2.60
CA GLU A 7 17.16 32.33 -2.67
C GLU A 7 16.24 31.10 -2.63
N GLY A 8 16.81 29.89 -2.52
CA GLY A 8 16.04 28.64 -2.47
C GLY A 8 15.27 28.31 -3.74
N ARG A 9 15.61 28.93 -4.88
CA ARG A 9 14.90 28.79 -6.16
C ARG A 9 15.48 27.68 -7.03
N TYR A 10 16.68 27.17 -6.74
CA TYR A 10 17.32 26.12 -7.52
C TYR A 10 17.07 24.73 -6.93
N TYR A 11 16.52 23.83 -7.76
CA TYR A 11 16.42 22.40 -7.49
C TYR A 11 17.04 21.61 -8.66
N PRO A 12 17.91 20.62 -8.39
CA PRO A 12 18.44 19.76 -9.44
C PRO A 12 17.29 18.98 -10.08
N SER A 13 17.13 19.05 -11.40
CA SER A 13 16.07 18.33 -12.14
C SER A 13 16.11 16.81 -11.95
N LEU A 14 17.28 16.28 -11.58
CA LEU A 14 17.53 14.86 -11.29
C LEU A 14 17.06 14.41 -9.90
N LEU A 15 16.85 15.33 -8.96
CA LEU A 15 16.47 15.02 -7.57
C LEU A 15 15.12 15.67 -7.27
N GLN A 16 14.08 14.85 -7.15
CA GLN A 16 12.79 15.35 -6.66
C GLN A 16 13.00 15.97 -5.27
N PRO A 17 12.54 17.22 -5.03
CA PRO A 17 12.60 17.84 -3.72
C PRO A 17 11.97 16.90 -2.68
N TYR A 18 12.68 16.63 -1.59
CA TYR A 18 12.26 15.72 -0.50
C TYR A 18 12.18 14.22 -0.84
N ALA A 19 12.52 13.79 -2.06
CA ALA A 19 12.59 12.37 -2.41
C ALA A 19 13.82 11.71 -1.77
N ARG A 20 13.57 10.74 -0.89
CA ARG A 20 14.61 10.08 -0.09
C ARG A 20 15.11 8.74 -0.64
N ARG A 21 14.56 8.18 -1.72
CA ARG A 21 14.99 6.85 -2.24
C ARG A 21 14.75 6.65 -3.75
N GLN A 22 15.64 5.86 -4.37
CA GLN A 22 15.74 5.55 -5.83
C GLN A 22 15.24 4.14 -6.22
N VAL A 23 14.81 3.31 -5.25
CA VAL A 23 14.03 2.09 -5.51
C VAL A 23 12.58 2.46 -5.23
N ASP A 24 11.62 2.06 -6.08
CA ASP A 24 10.21 2.18 -5.74
C ASP A 24 9.88 1.20 -4.60
N LEU A 25 10.24 1.63 -3.39
CA LEU A 25 9.98 0.95 -2.13
C LEU A 25 8.50 0.64 -1.95
N GLY A 26 7.63 1.45 -2.58
CA GLY A 26 6.19 1.22 -2.60
C GLY A 26 5.88 -0.09 -3.30
N GLU A 27 6.42 -0.31 -4.50
CA GLU A 27 6.19 -1.57 -5.25
C GLU A 27 6.63 -2.81 -4.47
N VAL A 28 7.80 -2.76 -3.82
CA VAL A 28 8.29 -3.91 -3.02
C VAL A 28 7.42 -4.12 -1.78
N ALA A 29 7.01 -3.04 -1.10
CA ALA A 29 6.11 -3.12 0.05
C ALA A 29 4.74 -3.71 -0.34
N VAL A 30 4.19 -3.26 -1.47
CA VAL A 30 2.93 -3.75 -2.03
C VAL A 30 3.04 -5.21 -2.44
N ALA A 31 4.14 -5.62 -3.08
CA ALA A 31 4.38 -7.02 -3.45
C ALA A 31 4.45 -7.94 -2.22
N LEU A 32 5.14 -7.52 -1.15
CA LEU A 32 5.20 -8.27 0.10
C LEU A 32 3.82 -8.40 0.76
N TYR A 33 3.04 -7.32 0.76
CA TYR A 33 1.67 -7.34 1.29
C TYR A 33 0.75 -8.27 0.47
N ALA A 34 0.82 -8.19 -0.86
CA ALA A 34 0.08 -9.06 -1.77
C ALA A 34 0.46 -10.54 -1.60
N ALA A 35 1.71 -10.83 -1.23
CA ALA A 35 2.18 -12.17 -0.88
C ALA A 35 1.74 -12.65 0.52
N GLY A 36 0.97 -11.85 1.26
CA GLY A 36 0.47 -12.19 2.60
C GLY A 36 1.50 -12.00 3.73
N VAL A 37 2.60 -11.30 3.47
CA VAL A 37 3.60 -11.00 4.50
C VAL A 37 3.04 -9.93 5.44
N SER A 38 3.09 -10.18 6.75
CA SER A 38 2.62 -9.20 7.73
C SER A 38 3.42 -7.90 7.65
N GLN A 39 2.79 -6.77 7.94
CA GLN A 39 3.40 -5.43 7.90
C GLN A 39 4.70 -5.34 8.74
N ARG A 40 4.71 -5.99 9.91
CA ARG A 40 5.90 -6.08 10.77
C ARG A 40 7.02 -6.90 10.12
N LYS A 41 6.68 -8.04 9.51
CA LYS A 41 7.67 -8.88 8.84
C LYS A 41 8.21 -8.23 7.57
N ALA A 42 7.36 -7.55 6.81
CA ALA A 42 7.76 -6.76 5.65
C ALA A 42 8.74 -5.65 6.06
N ALA A 43 8.47 -4.95 7.17
CA ALA A 43 9.38 -3.94 7.71
C ALA A 43 10.77 -4.52 8.07
N GLU A 44 10.82 -5.71 8.68
CA GLU A 44 12.09 -6.42 8.94
C GLU A 44 12.83 -6.75 7.64
N VAL A 45 12.14 -7.37 6.68
CA VAL A 45 12.73 -7.78 5.40
C VAL A 45 13.28 -6.59 4.64
N MET A 46 12.49 -5.52 4.50
CA MET A 46 12.92 -4.30 3.83
C MET A 46 14.09 -3.63 4.56
N SER A 47 14.13 -3.70 5.90
CA SER A 47 15.25 -3.16 6.67
C SER A 47 16.55 -3.92 6.45
N LEU A 48 16.47 -5.25 6.36
CA LEU A 48 17.61 -6.12 6.08
C LEU A 48 18.14 -5.92 4.66
N LEU A 49 17.25 -5.85 3.67
CA LEU A 49 17.63 -5.75 2.26
C LEU A 49 18.21 -4.38 1.89
N LEU A 50 17.72 -3.30 2.53
CA LEU A 50 18.00 -1.93 2.09
C LEU A 50 18.83 -1.12 3.09
N GLY A 51 19.30 -1.74 4.18
CA GLY A 51 20.21 -1.14 5.15
C GLY A 51 19.64 0.07 5.91
N HIS A 52 18.33 0.29 5.86
CA HIS A 52 17.63 1.38 6.53
C HIS A 52 16.55 0.82 7.45
N ARG A 53 16.29 1.46 8.59
CA ARG A 53 15.17 1.05 9.45
C ARG A 53 13.84 1.45 8.81
N TYR A 54 12.96 0.46 8.60
CA TYR A 54 11.56 0.65 8.26
C TYR A 54 10.69 0.20 9.43
N THR A 55 9.58 0.89 9.63
CA THR A 55 8.59 0.52 10.66
C THR A 55 7.34 -0.03 9.99
N HIS A 56 6.52 -0.78 10.74
CA HIS A 56 5.27 -1.33 10.20
C HIS A 56 4.29 -0.23 9.78
N GLU A 57 4.30 0.92 10.46
CA GLU A 57 3.54 2.11 10.09
C GLU A 57 4.00 2.68 8.75
N THR A 58 5.32 2.64 8.48
CA THR A 58 5.86 3.05 7.18
C THR A 58 5.39 2.12 6.07
N ILE A 59 5.40 0.79 6.32
CA ILE A 59 4.92 -0.18 5.33
C ILE A 59 3.41 0.00 5.11
N SER A 60 2.63 0.18 6.18
CA SER A 60 1.19 0.46 6.10
C SER A 60 0.91 1.69 5.21
N ALA A 61 1.60 2.81 5.46
CA ALA A 61 1.42 4.03 4.68
C ALA A 61 1.84 3.90 3.21
N LEU A 62 2.84 3.05 2.92
CA LEU A 62 3.22 2.71 1.54
C LEU A 62 2.13 1.86 0.87
N THR A 63 1.61 0.86 1.58
CA THR A 63 0.55 -0.01 1.05
C THR A 63 -0.78 0.72 0.89
N ASP A 64 -1.06 1.74 1.69
CA ASP A 64 -2.29 2.54 1.60
C ASP A 64 -2.41 3.29 0.24
N GLN A 65 -1.32 3.44 -0.49
CA GLN A 65 -1.33 4.05 -1.82
C GLN A 65 -2.20 3.26 -2.82
N VAL A 66 -2.34 1.94 -2.64
CA VAL A 66 -3.17 1.10 -3.51
C VAL A 66 -4.67 1.28 -3.26
N LEU A 67 -5.07 1.92 -2.14
CA LEU A 67 -6.49 2.10 -1.81
C LEU A 67 -7.23 2.91 -2.88
N LYS A 68 -6.54 3.86 -3.53
CA LYS A 68 -7.11 4.63 -4.64
C LYS A 68 -7.44 3.74 -5.84
N GLU A 69 -6.57 2.78 -6.15
CA GLU A 69 -6.76 1.83 -7.24
C GLU A 69 -7.85 0.80 -6.90
N VAL A 70 -7.92 0.37 -5.64
CA VAL A 70 -9.00 -0.47 -5.12
C VAL A 70 -10.34 0.23 -5.31
N GLU A 71 -10.43 1.51 -4.97
CA GLU A 71 -11.69 2.27 -5.12
C GLU A 71 -12.07 2.43 -6.60
N ALA A 72 -11.11 2.73 -7.48
CA ALA A 72 -11.35 2.75 -8.92
C ALA A 72 -11.82 1.39 -9.46
N PHE A 73 -11.23 0.29 -8.97
CA PHE A 73 -11.63 -1.06 -9.33
C PHE A 73 -13.06 -1.36 -8.88
N ARG A 74 -13.47 -0.95 -7.68
CA ARG A 74 -14.84 -1.15 -7.16
C ARG A 74 -15.89 -0.40 -7.96
N HIS A 75 -15.55 0.76 -8.52
CA HIS A 75 -16.46 1.58 -9.33
C HIS A 75 -16.36 1.34 -10.84
N ARG A 76 -15.56 0.36 -11.28
CA ARG A 76 -15.43 0.05 -12.71
C ARG A 76 -16.77 -0.40 -13.30
N PRO A 77 -17.10 0.00 -14.55
CA PRO A 77 -18.30 -0.49 -15.21
C PRO A 77 -18.20 -2.01 -15.42
N ILE A 78 -19.33 -2.69 -15.22
CA ILE A 78 -19.48 -4.11 -15.53
C ILE A 78 -19.90 -4.22 -17.01
N PRO A 79 -19.31 -5.12 -17.81
CA PRO A 79 -19.73 -5.33 -19.20
C PRO A 79 -21.21 -5.69 -19.32
N GLU A 80 -21.89 -5.12 -20.31
CA GLU A 80 -23.33 -5.33 -20.55
C GLU A 80 -23.67 -6.76 -21.02
N ASP A 81 -22.70 -7.48 -21.57
CA ASP A 81 -22.82 -8.82 -22.14
C ASP A 81 -22.55 -9.95 -21.13
N MET A 82 -22.55 -9.65 -19.82
CA MET A 82 -22.33 -10.64 -18.77
C MET A 82 -23.59 -11.48 -18.52
N ALA A 83 -23.65 -12.66 -19.15
CA ALA A 83 -24.81 -13.56 -19.06
C ALA A 83 -25.03 -14.21 -17.67
N TRP A 84 -23.98 -14.36 -16.87
CA TRP A 84 -24.04 -14.94 -15.52
C TRP A 84 -23.03 -14.26 -14.58
N VAL A 85 -23.40 -14.14 -13.31
CA VAL A 85 -22.53 -13.65 -12.22
C VAL A 85 -22.56 -14.69 -11.11
N TYR A 86 -21.39 -15.00 -10.55
CA TYR A 86 -21.26 -15.85 -9.37
C TYR A 86 -21.01 -14.97 -8.15
N LEU A 87 -21.62 -15.33 -7.03
CA LEU A 87 -21.40 -14.66 -5.75
C LEU A 87 -20.86 -15.70 -4.77
N ASP A 88 -19.66 -15.48 -4.26
CA ASP A 88 -19.06 -16.28 -3.20
C ASP A 88 -18.94 -15.46 -1.91
N GLY A 89 -18.86 -16.14 -0.77
CA GLY A 89 -18.79 -15.50 0.53
C GLY A 89 -17.97 -16.30 1.55
N PHE A 90 -17.12 -15.62 2.30
CA PHE A 90 -16.34 -16.21 3.39
C PHE A 90 -16.31 -15.31 4.61
N PHE A 91 -16.03 -15.88 5.78
CA PHE A 91 -16.00 -15.14 7.04
C PHE A 91 -14.57 -14.79 7.45
N LEU A 92 -14.34 -13.51 7.77
CA LEU A 92 -13.11 -13.02 8.34
C LEU A 92 -13.32 -12.56 9.78
N LYS A 93 -12.27 -12.65 10.61
CA LYS A 93 -12.24 -12.00 11.92
C LYS A 93 -11.74 -10.58 11.73
N VAL A 94 -12.56 -9.59 12.05
CA VAL A 94 -12.27 -8.16 11.87
C VAL A 94 -12.26 -7.49 13.24
N LEU A 95 -11.24 -6.68 13.51
CA LEU A 95 -11.20 -5.84 14.70
C LEU A 95 -11.98 -4.54 14.42
N ARG A 96 -13.08 -4.32 15.16
CA ARG A 96 -13.89 -3.11 15.13
C ARG A 96 -13.62 -2.26 16.35
N GLU A 97 -13.43 -0.96 16.14
CA GLU A 97 -13.20 0.00 17.22
C GLU A 97 -14.42 0.04 18.16
N GLY A 98 -14.18 -0.04 19.47
CA GLY A 98 -15.22 -0.04 20.51
C GLY A 98 -15.98 -1.36 20.71
N ILE A 99 -15.87 -2.33 19.80
CA ILE A 99 -16.63 -3.59 19.85
C ILE A 99 -15.71 -4.80 20.07
N GLY A 100 -14.50 -4.76 19.52
CA GLY A 100 -13.55 -5.88 19.58
C GLY A 100 -13.54 -6.69 18.29
N VAL A 101 -13.16 -7.97 18.38
CA VAL A 101 -13.02 -8.83 17.20
C VAL A 101 -14.34 -9.52 16.89
N GLU A 102 -14.90 -9.25 15.71
CA GLU A 102 -16.13 -9.86 15.22
C GLU A 102 -15.89 -10.76 14.00
N ARG A 103 -16.79 -11.70 13.76
CA ARG A 103 -16.79 -12.51 12.54
C ARG A 103 -17.73 -11.88 11.52
N GLU A 104 -17.18 -11.41 10.42
CA GLU A 104 -17.92 -10.71 9.38
C GLU A 104 -17.86 -11.45 8.05
N ALA A 105 -18.96 -11.41 7.29
CA ALA A 105 -19.02 -11.99 5.95
C ALA A 105 -18.44 -11.02 4.92
N VAL A 106 -17.56 -11.52 4.06
CA VAL A 106 -17.02 -10.82 2.89
C VAL A 106 -17.54 -11.52 1.65
N TYR A 107 -18.09 -10.73 0.72
CA TYR A 107 -18.65 -11.22 -0.53
C TYR A 107 -17.74 -10.87 -1.71
N VAL A 108 -17.59 -11.79 -2.66
CA VAL A 108 -16.84 -11.61 -3.91
C VAL A 108 -17.78 -11.91 -5.08
N ALA A 109 -17.86 -10.98 -6.03
CA ALA A 109 -18.72 -11.03 -7.21
C ALA A 109 -17.95 -10.61 -8.47
#